data_AF-A0A6J8B168-F1
#
_entry.id   AF-A0A6J8B168-F1
#
_cell.length_a   1.000
_cell.length_b   1.000
_cell.length_c   1.000
_cell.angle_alpha   90.00
_cell.angle_beta   90.00
_cell.angle_gamma   90.00
#
_symmetry.space_group_name_H-M   'P 1'
#
loop_
_entity.id
_entity.type
_entity.pdbx_description
1 polymer ?
#
loop_
_entity_poly.entity_id
_entity_poly.type
_entity_poly.pdbx_seq_one_letter_code
_entity_poly.pdbx_strand_id
1 'polypeptide(L)'
;MYCKGTGIQEYTNWLLVVQIQTVCPECRGEGESIDPKHMCKHCNGKKVTRERKILEVHIDKGMKDGENIRFTGEGDQEPGLEAGDIIIVLDEKEHDRFQRQDIDLITEMEIELVEALCGFQKTIQTLDDRTLVITSLPGKHFKAISQAYEVLSDVKKRETYDRGGEEAIKGGGHGADFHNPMDIFDMFFGGVSLEDLYNGATRKLALQKNVICGKCEGRGGKEGAVGKCRNCKGTGMQVRIHQLAPGMVQQIQTVCPECRGEGESIDPKHMCKHCNGKKVTRERKILEVHIDKGMKDGENIRFTGEGDQEPGLEAGDIIIVLDEKEHDRFQRQDIDLITEMEIELVEALCGFQKTIQTLDDRTLVITSLPGDVIKDKEIKCVMNEGMPIKRDPFEKGRLVIKFKVKFPENNFLPPAKLAQLDSLLPPRKEVIIPDDAEEHDLQDYNPRDRRRSRQRNAHDEDDDDEMGSQGQRVQCASH
;
A
#
# COMPACT_ATOMS: atom_id res chain seq x y z
N MET A 1 -13.53 -24.16 12.65
CA MET A 1 -13.98 -25.26 11.75
C MET A 1 -14.34 -24.61 10.42
N TYR A 2 -13.72 -25.01 9.30
CA TYR A 2 -14.13 -24.54 7.97
C TYR A 2 -15.41 -25.27 7.56
N CYS A 3 -16.50 -24.55 7.31
CA CYS A 3 -17.71 -25.10 6.71
C CYS A 3 -18.05 -24.28 5.46
N LYS A 4 -18.04 -24.93 4.29
CA LYS A 4 -18.48 -24.34 3.03
C LYS A 4 -19.98 -24.55 2.90
N GLY A 5 -20.75 -23.46 2.91
CA GLY A 5 -22.12 -23.41 2.42
C GLY A 5 -22.16 -22.59 1.12
N THR A 6 -22.85 -23.11 0.09
CA THR A 6 -23.17 -22.37 -1.13
C THR A 6 -24.68 -22.26 -1.22
N GLY A 7 -25.20 -21.04 -1.35
CA GLY A 7 -26.59 -20.77 -1.68
C GLY A 7 -26.90 -19.27 -1.60
N ILE A 8 -27.32 -18.69 -2.71
CA ILE A 8 -27.87 -17.33 -2.80
C ILE A 8 -29.39 -17.50 -2.93
N GLN A 9 -30.13 -16.64 -2.21
CA GLN A 9 -31.58 -16.42 -2.14
C GLN A 9 -32.38 -16.99 -0.97
N GLU A 10 -33.12 -16.05 -0.37
CA GLU A 10 -34.24 -16.11 0.58
C GLU A 10 -34.10 -17.03 1.80
N TYR A 11 -33.81 -16.42 2.95
CA TYR A 11 -33.97 -17.00 4.30
C TYR A 11 -33.40 -18.41 4.48
N THR A 12 -32.10 -18.61 4.23
CA THR A 12 -31.48 -19.89 4.58
C THR A 12 -30.98 -19.85 6.02
N ASN A 13 -31.65 -20.58 6.92
CA ASN A 13 -31.06 -20.98 8.20
C ASN A 13 -29.92 -21.96 7.90
N TRP A 14 -28.69 -21.62 8.30
CA TRP A 14 -27.56 -22.54 8.14
C TRP A 14 -27.54 -23.49 9.34
N LEU A 15 -27.59 -24.80 9.07
CA LEU A 15 -27.43 -25.81 10.11
C LEU A 15 -25.95 -26.17 10.24
N LEU A 16 -25.30 -25.67 11.30
CA LEU A 16 -23.91 -25.99 11.59
C LEU A 16 -23.84 -27.14 12.60
N VAL A 17 -23.21 -28.25 12.21
CA VAL A 17 -22.94 -29.37 13.14
C VAL A 17 -21.57 -29.17 13.77
N VAL A 18 -21.56 -28.91 15.07
CA VAL A 18 -20.35 -28.78 15.88
C VAL A 18 -20.20 -29.99 16.80
N GLN A 19 -18.97 -30.39 17.07
CA GLN A 19 -18.67 -31.33 18.15
C GLN A 19 -18.31 -30.54 19.39
N ILE A 20 -19.11 -30.70 20.44
CA ILE A 20 -18.86 -30.07 21.73
C ILE A 20 -18.58 -31.14 22.78
N GLN A 21 -17.84 -30.73 23.80
CA GLN A 21 -17.58 -31.51 24.99
C GLN A 21 -18.60 -31.15 26.07
N THR A 22 -19.36 -32.13 26.53
CA THR A 22 -20.31 -31.98 27.62
C THR A 22 -19.92 -32.84 28.82
N VAL A 23 -20.37 -32.45 30.01
CA VAL A 23 -20.16 -33.24 31.22
C VAL A 23 -20.82 -34.61 31.05
N CYS A 24 -20.10 -35.68 31.37
CA CYS A 24 -20.59 -37.04 31.17
C CYS A 24 -21.93 -37.24 31.91
N PRO A 25 -23.01 -37.64 31.21
CA PRO A 25 -24.34 -37.72 31.82
C PRO A 25 -24.42 -38.80 32.91
N GLU A 26 -23.61 -39.86 32.81
CA GLU A 26 -23.62 -40.97 33.76
C GLU A 26 -22.84 -40.67 35.05
N CYS A 27 -21.70 -39.97 34.98
CA CYS A 27 -20.87 -39.69 36.15
C CYS A 27 -20.86 -38.22 36.59
N ARG A 28 -21.62 -37.35 35.92
CA ARG A 28 -21.79 -35.93 36.21
C ARG A 28 -20.49 -35.16 36.49
N GLY A 29 -19.40 -35.54 35.80
CA GLY A 29 -18.10 -34.87 35.91
C GLY A 29 -17.18 -35.34 37.04
N GLU A 30 -17.58 -36.33 37.85
CA GLU A 30 -16.75 -36.86 38.94
C GLU A 30 -15.64 -37.77 38.40
N GLY A 31 -16.01 -38.61 37.43
CA GLY A 31 -15.22 -39.37 36.47
C GLY A 31 -14.04 -40.22 36.92
N GLU A 32 -13.68 -40.40 38.20
CA GLU A 32 -12.98 -41.64 38.62
C GLU A 32 -12.74 -41.77 40.12
N SER A 33 -12.58 -43.03 40.56
CA SER A 33 -11.69 -43.40 41.65
C SER A 33 -10.52 -44.25 41.10
N ILE A 34 -9.41 -44.31 41.83
CA ILE A 34 -8.06 -44.79 41.45
C ILE A 34 -7.99 -46.27 40.98
N ASP A 35 -9.09 -47.03 41.08
CA ASP A 35 -9.17 -48.45 40.70
C ASP A 35 -9.80 -48.65 39.30
N PRO A 36 -9.22 -49.46 38.39
CA PRO A 36 -9.76 -49.71 37.04
C PRO A 36 -11.19 -50.29 37.00
N LYS A 37 -11.69 -50.82 38.13
CA LYS A 37 -13.06 -51.34 38.28
C LYS A 37 -14.11 -50.27 38.57
N HIS A 38 -13.71 -49.08 39.01
CA HIS A 38 -14.58 -47.99 39.45
C HIS A 38 -14.59 -46.79 38.49
N MET A 39 -13.95 -46.93 37.32
CA MET A 39 -14.02 -45.96 36.23
C MET A 39 -15.44 -45.94 35.64
N CYS A 40 -15.94 -44.76 35.31
CA CYS A 40 -17.18 -44.63 34.54
C CYS A 40 -16.99 -45.28 33.17
N LYS A 41 -17.80 -46.30 32.83
CA LYS A 41 -17.70 -47.03 31.57
C LYS A 41 -18.09 -46.21 30.33
N HIS A 42 -18.84 -45.12 30.53
CA HIS A 42 -19.34 -44.26 29.47
C HIS A 42 -18.33 -43.19 29.04
N CYS A 43 -17.58 -42.59 29.98
CA CYS A 43 -16.50 -41.65 29.65
C CYS A 43 -15.09 -42.23 29.82
N ASN A 44 -14.96 -43.48 30.29
CA ASN A 44 -13.70 -44.17 30.59
C ASN A 44 -12.73 -43.29 31.39
N GLY A 45 -13.21 -42.69 32.47
CA GLY A 45 -12.36 -41.88 33.34
C GLY A 45 -12.30 -40.39 33.04
N LYS A 46 -12.76 -39.99 31.84
CA LYS A 46 -12.48 -38.66 31.30
C LYS A 46 -13.37 -37.54 31.85
N LYS A 47 -14.39 -37.85 32.66
CA LYS A 47 -15.38 -36.90 33.22
C LYS A 47 -16.31 -36.22 32.20
N VAL A 48 -15.93 -36.19 30.93
CA VAL A 48 -16.64 -35.53 29.82
C VAL A 48 -16.88 -36.49 28.67
N THR A 49 -17.87 -36.17 27.83
CA THR A 49 -18.21 -36.88 26.61
C THR A 49 -18.31 -35.90 25.44
N ARG A 50 -18.07 -36.38 24.21
CA ARG A 50 -18.25 -35.54 23.02
C ARG A 50 -19.58 -35.86 22.37
N GLU A 51 -20.36 -34.83 22.10
CA GLU A 51 -21.63 -34.93 21.38
C GLU A 51 -21.64 -34.02 20.17
N ARG A 52 -22.51 -34.34 19.21
CA ARG A 52 -22.75 -33.50 18.04
C ARG A 52 -23.95 -32.62 18.33
N LYS A 53 -23.78 -31.31 18.22
CA LYS A 53 -24.82 -30.32 18.39
C LYS A 53 -25.07 -29.61 17.07
N ILE A 54 -26.34 -29.35 16.76
CA ILE A 54 -26.76 -28.64 15.56
C ILE A 54 -27.14 -27.23 15.99
N LEU A 55 -26.49 -26.22 15.41
CA LEU A 55 -26.78 -24.82 15.62
C LEU A 55 -27.49 -24.27 14.39
N GLU A 56 -28.60 -23.57 14.60
CA GLU A 56 -29.27 -22.80 13.55
C GLU A 56 -28.65 -21.40 13.51
N VAL A 57 -27.92 -21.10 12.45
CA VAL A 57 -27.28 -19.81 12.24
C VAL A 57 -28.16 -18.99 11.30
N HIS A 58 -28.65 -17.86 11.80
CA HIS A 58 -29.40 -16.88 11.03
C HIS A 58 -28.46 -15.81 10.52
N ILE A 59 -28.43 -15.59 9.21
CA ILE A 59 -27.64 -14.54 8.56
C ILE A 59 -28.61 -13.48 8.05
N ASP A 60 -28.62 -12.31 8.71
CA ASP A 60 -29.49 -11.21 8.36
C ASP A 60 -28.92 -10.37 7.20
N LYS A 61 -29.81 -9.71 6.46
CA LYS A 61 -29.42 -8.83 5.35
C LYS A 61 -28.53 -7.70 5.87
N GLY A 62 -27.36 -7.52 5.23
CA GLY A 62 -26.44 -6.42 5.53
C GLY A 62 -25.35 -6.75 6.55
N MET A 63 -25.34 -7.95 7.15
CA MET A 63 -24.23 -8.42 7.98
C MET A 63 -22.89 -8.31 7.24
N LYS A 64 -21.82 -8.01 7.98
CA LYS A 64 -20.50 -7.70 7.43
C LYS A 64 -19.54 -8.89 7.54
N ASP A 65 -18.54 -8.89 6.67
CA ASP A 65 -17.38 -9.75 6.84
C ASP A 65 -16.74 -9.55 8.22
N GLY A 66 -16.38 -10.66 8.88
CA GLY A 66 -15.82 -10.67 10.23
C GLY A 66 -16.83 -10.43 11.36
N GLU A 67 -18.12 -10.30 11.09
CA GLU A 67 -19.15 -10.15 12.13
C GLU A 67 -19.36 -11.46 12.91
N ASN A 68 -19.56 -11.34 14.23
CA ASN A 68 -19.59 -12.46 15.15
C ASN A 68 -21.01 -12.81 15.57
N ILE A 69 -21.43 -14.06 15.32
CA ILE A 69 -22.66 -14.63 15.87
C ILE A 69 -22.30 -15.46 17.10
N ARG A 70 -22.80 -15.06 18.27
CA ARG A 70 -22.52 -15.71 19.56
C ARG A 70 -23.68 -16.58 20.00
N PHE A 71 -23.38 -17.85 20.30
CA PHE A 71 -24.25 -18.81 20.95
C PHE A 71 -23.78 -19.01 22.39
N THR A 72 -24.45 -18.31 23.30
CA THR A 72 -24.05 -18.25 24.72
C THR A 72 -24.33 -19.57 25.43
N GLY A 73 -23.32 -20.14 26.11
CA GLY A 73 -23.48 -21.39 26.88
C GLY A 73 -23.64 -22.65 26.03
N GLU A 74 -23.35 -22.57 24.75
CA GLU A 74 -23.58 -23.64 23.78
C GLU A 74 -22.29 -24.41 23.40
N GLY A 75 -21.15 -24.00 23.94
CA GLY A 75 -19.81 -24.52 23.69
C GLY A 75 -19.35 -25.58 24.67
N ASP A 76 -18.03 -25.79 24.73
CA ASP A 76 -17.45 -26.84 25.58
C ASP A 76 -17.70 -26.55 27.06
N GLN A 77 -18.07 -27.59 27.80
CA GLN A 77 -18.31 -27.55 29.23
C GLN A 77 -17.30 -28.39 29.99
N GLU A 78 -16.64 -27.77 30.96
CA GLU A 78 -15.79 -28.47 31.92
C GLU A 78 -16.55 -28.85 33.20
N PRO A 79 -16.19 -29.96 33.86
CA PRO A 79 -16.81 -30.37 35.12
C PRO A 79 -16.73 -29.28 36.19
N GLY A 80 -17.89 -28.78 36.65
CA GLY A 80 -17.99 -27.76 37.69
C GLY A 80 -17.98 -26.31 37.18
N LEU A 81 -17.90 -26.09 35.86
CA LEU A 81 -17.98 -24.78 35.22
C LEU A 81 -19.22 -24.70 34.29
N GLU A 82 -19.66 -23.48 34.01
CA GLU A 82 -20.69 -23.23 33.00
C GLU A 82 -20.12 -23.54 31.59
N ALA A 83 -21.00 -23.89 30.67
CA ALA A 83 -20.61 -24.14 29.29
C ALA A 83 -20.09 -22.85 28.65
N GLY A 84 -19.02 -22.95 27.85
CA GLY A 84 -18.47 -21.81 27.12
C GLY A 84 -19.39 -21.34 25.99
N ASP A 85 -19.03 -20.22 25.36
CA ASP A 85 -19.75 -19.70 24.21
C ASP A 85 -19.17 -20.25 22.90
N ILE A 86 -20.03 -20.44 21.90
CA ILE A 86 -19.57 -20.64 20.52
C ILE A 86 -19.68 -19.30 19.80
N ILE A 87 -18.57 -18.85 19.21
CA ILE A 87 -18.54 -17.67 18.35
C ILE A 87 -18.30 -18.13 16.92
N ILE A 88 -19.22 -17.81 16.03
CA ILE A 88 -19.10 -18.00 14.60
C ILE A 88 -18.73 -16.66 13.99
N VAL A 89 -17.57 -16.62 13.34
CA VAL A 89 -17.14 -15.46 12.55
C VAL A 89 -17.66 -15.67 11.14
N LEU A 90 -18.40 -14.70 10.62
CA LEU A 90 -18.83 -14.71 9.22
C LEU A 90 -17.64 -14.37 8.32
N ASP A 91 -17.47 -15.15 7.26
CA ASP A 91 -16.44 -14.97 6.23
C ASP A 91 -17.16 -14.81 4.89
N GLU A 92 -17.07 -13.61 4.29
CA GLU A 92 -17.76 -13.29 3.05
C GLU A 92 -17.04 -13.96 1.87
N LYS A 93 -17.74 -14.89 1.20
CA LYS A 93 -17.21 -15.55 0.02
C LYS A 93 -17.25 -14.59 -1.19
N GLU A 94 -16.16 -14.53 -1.93
CA GLU A 94 -16.10 -13.82 -3.22
C GLU A 94 -17.20 -14.30 -4.19
N HIS A 95 -17.86 -13.34 -4.84
CA HIS A 95 -18.88 -13.58 -5.85
C HIS A 95 -18.32 -13.35 -7.25
N ASP A 96 -18.68 -14.22 -8.21
CA ASP A 96 -18.10 -14.22 -9.56
C ASP A 96 -18.29 -12.91 -10.33
N ARG A 97 -19.33 -12.13 -10.01
CA ARG A 97 -19.73 -10.90 -10.74
C ARG A 97 -19.67 -9.60 -9.95
N PHE A 98 -19.68 -9.68 -8.61
CA PHE A 98 -19.84 -8.50 -7.76
C PHE A 98 -18.83 -8.53 -6.63
N GLN A 99 -18.18 -7.41 -6.40
CA GLN A 99 -17.33 -7.18 -5.25
C GLN A 99 -18.02 -6.21 -4.32
N ARG A 100 -18.13 -6.56 -3.04
CA ARG A 100 -18.72 -5.68 -2.04
C ARG A 100 -17.67 -4.69 -1.53
N GLN A 101 -18.01 -3.41 -1.52
CA GLN A 101 -17.30 -2.39 -0.76
C GLN A 101 -18.29 -1.72 0.20
N ASP A 102 -18.27 -2.13 1.46
CA ASP A 102 -19.25 -1.74 2.48
C ASP A 102 -20.71 -2.10 2.12
N ILE A 103 -21.47 -1.15 1.56
CA ILE A 103 -22.85 -1.35 1.09
C ILE A 103 -22.96 -1.19 -0.43
N ASP A 104 -21.84 -0.88 -1.10
CA ASP A 104 -21.78 -0.78 -2.55
C ASP A 104 -21.41 -2.13 -3.16
N LEU A 105 -22.03 -2.43 -4.30
CA LEU A 105 -21.63 -3.55 -5.14
C LEU A 105 -20.92 -2.98 -6.37
N ILE A 106 -19.69 -3.45 -6.59
CA ILE A 106 -18.85 -3.07 -7.71
C ILE A 106 -18.81 -4.24 -8.69
N THR A 107 -19.00 -3.93 -9.96
CA THR A 107 -18.88 -4.90 -11.04
C THR A 107 -18.14 -4.26 -12.20
N GLU A 108 -17.32 -5.05 -12.89
CA GLU A 108 -16.63 -4.61 -14.09
C GLU A 108 -17.47 -4.97 -15.31
N MET A 109 -17.71 -3.98 -16.17
CA MET A 109 -18.44 -4.16 -17.41
C MET A 109 -17.56 -3.76 -18.58
N GLU A 110 -17.37 -4.69 -19.51
CA GLU A 110 -16.74 -4.41 -20.79
C GLU A 110 -17.74 -3.69 -21.70
N ILE A 111 -17.33 -2.59 -22.31
CA ILE A 111 -18.09 -1.88 -23.33
C ILE A 111 -17.27 -1.77 -24.62
N GLU A 112 -17.94 -1.86 -25.75
CA GLU A 112 -17.30 -1.70 -27.06
C GLU A 112 -17.02 -0.23 -27.35
N LEU A 113 -16.08 0.06 -28.26
CA LEU A 113 -15.72 1.45 -28.60
C LEU A 113 -16.93 2.27 -29.07
N VAL A 114 -17.83 1.64 -29.84
CA VAL A 114 -19.06 2.27 -30.35
C VAL A 114 -20.01 2.62 -29.22
N GLU A 115 -20.13 1.72 -28.24
CA GLU A 115 -20.92 1.90 -27.02
C GLU A 115 -20.39 3.06 -26.17
N ALA A 116 -19.07 3.16 -26.03
CA ALA A 116 -18.42 4.25 -25.29
C ALA A 116 -18.62 5.63 -25.96
N LEU A 117 -18.57 5.70 -27.29
CA LEU A 117 -18.66 6.97 -28.03
C LEU A 117 -20.10 7.43 -28.27
N CYS A 118 -21.02 6.49 -28.45
CA CYS A 118 -22.37 6.77 -28.93
C CYS A 118 -23.47 6.32 -27.97
N GLY A 119 -23.09 5.93 -26.75
CA GLY A 119 -24.00 5.43 -25.73
C GLY A 119 -24.35 3.95 -25.89
N PHE A 120 -24.89 3.38 -24.84
CA PHE A 120 -25.25 1.97 -24.80
C PHE A 120 -26.43 1.71 -23.87
N GLN A 121 -27.02 0.54 -24.06
CA GLN A 121 -28.00 -0.02 -23.15
C GLN A 121 -27.56 -1.46 -22.86
N LYS A 122 -27.29 -1.79 -21.59
CA LYS A 122 -26.86 -3.13 -21.19
C LYS A 122 -27.64 -3.63 -20.00
N THR A 123 -27.84 -4.94 -19.94
CA THR A 123 -28.53 -5.58 -18.83
C THR A 123 -27.54 -6.12 -17.81
N ILE A 124 -27.82 -5.92 -16.53
CA ILE A 124 -27.14 -6.55 -15.41
C ILE A 124 -28.19 -7.28 -14.58
N GLN A 125 -28.03 -8.60 -14.42
CA GLN A 125 -28.76 -9.33 -13.38
C GLN A 125 -28.14 -9.02 -12.01
N THR A 126 -28.97 -8.58 -11.07
CA THR A 126 -28.61 -8.30 -9.67
C THR A 126 -28.61 -9.58 -8.82
N LEU A 127 -28.17 -9.46 -7.55
CA LEU A 127 -28.12 -10.60 -6.62
C LEU A 127 -29.52 -11.13 -6.20
N ASP A 128 -30.56 -10.34 -6.41
CA ASP A 128 -31.97 -10.68 -6.16
C ASP A 128 -32.73 -11.03 -7.44
N ASP A 129 -32.02 -11.49 -8.48
CA ASP A 129 -32.53 -11.92 -9.79
C ASP A 129 -33.32 -10.87 -10.58
N ARG A 130 -33.30 -9.60 -10.17
CA ARG A 130 -33.83 -8.51 -10.98
C ARG A 130 -32.89 -8.21 -12.13
N THR A 131 -33.46 -7.78 -13.25
CA THR A 131 -32.69 -7.34 -14.42
C THR A 131 -32.71 -5.82 -14.46
N LEU A 132 -31.55 -5.21 -14.20
CA LEU A 132 -31.37 -3.78 -14.39
C LEU A 132 -30.93 -3.51 -15.82
N VAL A 133 -31.54 -2.51 -16.45
CA VAL A 133 -31.14 -2.00 -17.75
C VAL A 133 -30.43 -0.68 -17.54
N ILE A 134 -29.13 -0.69 -17.80
CA ILE A 134 -28.25 0.44 -17.64
C ILE A 134 -28.16 1.17 -18.97
N THR A 135 -28.56 2.43 -18.98
CA THR A 135 -28.52 3.28 -20.15
C THR A 135 -27.48 4.38 -19.99
N SER A 136 -26.61 4.50 -20.99
CA SER A 136 -25.69 5.62 -21.18
C SER A 136 -26.10 6.38 -22.43
N LEU A 137 -26.68 7.58 -22.28
CA LEU A 137 -27.04 8.42 -23.40
C LEU A 137 -25.94 9.46 -23.68
N PRO A 138 -25.54 9.67 -24.95
CA PRO A 138 -24.63 10.74 -25.32
C PRO A 138 -25.39 12.08 -25.27
N GLY A 139 -25.45 12.70 -24.09
CA GLY A 139 -26.08 14.00 -23.95
C GLY A 139 -26.23 14.45 -22.50
N LYS A 140 -25.27 15.27 -22.05
CA LYS A 140 -25.32 16.05 -20.78
C LYS A 140 -26.57 16.94 -20.62
N HIS A 141 -27.50 16.95 -21.57
CA HIS A 141 -28.71 17.76 -21.52
C HIS A 141 -29.62 17.39 -20.35
N PHE A 142 -29.72 16.13 -19.94
CA PHE A 142 -30.61 15.78 -18.82
C PHE A 142 -30.08 16.26 -17.47
N LYS A 143 -28.76 16.15 -17.23
CA LYS A 143 -28.12 16.64 -15.99
C LYS A 143 -28.14 18.18 -15.91
N ALA A 144 -27.95 18.86 -17.04
CA ALA A 144 -28.11 20.30 -17.14
C ALA A 144 -29.57 20.73 -16.92
N ILE A 145 -30.55 19.98 -17.44
CA ILE A 145 -31.97 20.24 -17.22
C ILE A 145 -32.37 20.00 -15.76
N SER A 146 -31.92 18.90 -15.13
CA SER A 146 -32.20 18.62 -13.72
C SER A 146 -31.48 19.58 -12.77
N GLN A 147 -30.22 19.96 -13.04
CA GLN A 147 -29.52 20.99 -12.26
C GLN A 147 -30.12 22.38 -12.47
N ALA A 148 -30.47 22.74 -13.71
CA ALA A 148 -31.18 23.98 -13.98
C ALA A 148 -32.54 23.97 -13.27
N TYR A 149 -33.26 22.85 -13.26
CA TYR A 149 -34.50 22.73 -12.52
C TYR A 149 -34.27 22.88 -11.00
N GLU A 150 -33.28 22.21 -10.41
CA GLU A 150 -32.97 22.29 -8.97
C GLU A 150 -32.54 23.71 -8.52
N VAL A 151 -31.82 24.43 -9.37
CA VAL A 151 -31.37 25.81 -9.10
C VAL A 151 -32.48 26.82 -9.36
N LEU A 152 -33.31 26.63 -10.40
CA LEU A 152 -34.39 27.54 -10.78
C LEU A 152 -35.71 27.28 -10.04
N SER A 153 -35.90 26.10 -9.45
CA SER A 153 -37.10 25.73 -8.69
C SER A 153 -37.12 26.36 -7.29
N ASP A 154 -35.94 26.64 -6.71
CA ASP A 154 -35.81 27.27 -5.40
C ASP A 154 -35.48 28.76 -5.57
N VAL A 155 -36.38 29.61 -5.06
CA VAL A 155 -36.29 31.07 -5.17
C VAL A 155 -34.97 31.61 -4.59
N LYS A 156 -34.43 31.02 -3.52
CA LYS A 156 -33.18 31.47 -2.89
C LYS A 156 -31.93 31.04 -3.67
N LYS A 157 -31.94 29.82 -4.23
CA LYS A 157 -30.83 29.32 -5.06
C LYS A 157 -30.76 30.06 -6.40
N ARG A 158 -31.92 30.36 -6.98
CA ARG A 158 -32.04 31.19 -8.18
C ARG A 158 -31.45 32.58 -7.96
N GLU A 159 -31.78 33.22 -6.85
CA GLU A 159 -31.28 34.56 -6.53
C GLU A 159 -29.76 34.60 -6.27
N THR A 160 -29.19 33.50 -5.77
CA THR A 160 -27.73 33.36 -5.55
C THR A 160 -26.98 33.15 -6.87
N TYR A 161 -27.55 32.35 -7.78
CA TYR A 161 -27.04 32.16 -9.14
C TYR A 161 -27.14 33.45 -9.97
N ASP A 162 -28.28 34.14 -9.92
CA ASP A 162 -28.53 35.40 -10.62
C ASP A 162 -27.56 36.52 -10.20
N ARG A 163 -27.01 36.42 -8.98
CA ARG A 163 -26.10 37.41 -8.40
C ARG A 163 -24.62 37.10 -8.62
N GLY A 164 -24.25 35.84 -8.84
CA GLY A 164 -22.84 35.41 -8.81
C GLY A 164 -22.43 34.33 -9.81
N GLY A 165 -23.30 33.93 -10.73
CA GLY A 165 -23.02 32.90 -11.73
C GLY A 165 -22.73 31.51 -11.12
N GLU A 166 -22.26 30.57 -11.95
CA GLU A 166 -22.00 29.19 -11.52
C GLU A 166 -20.93 29.10 -10.39
N GLU A 167 -19.99 30.04 -10.35
CA GLU A 167 -18.89 30.07 -9.39
C GLU A 167 -19.34 30.40 -7.95
N ALA A 168 -20.48 31.06 -7.77
CA ALA A 168 -21.04 31.35 -6.45
C ALA A 168 -21.62 30.12 -5.73
N ILE A 169 -21.89 29.03 -6.46
CA ILE A 169 -22.40 27.76 -5.91
C ILE A 169 -21.26 26.77 -5.61
N LYS A 170 -20.05 27.01 -6.13
CA LYS A 170 -18.90 26.08 -6.06
C LYS A 170 -17.67 26.58 -5.28
N GLY A 171 -17.71 27.76 -4.66
CA GLY A 171 -16.52 28.37 -4.05
C GLY A 171 -16.32 28.11 -2.55
N GLY A 172 -15.34 27.27 -2.20
CA GLY A 172 -14.78 27.16 -0.84
C GLY A 172 -13.45 26.39 -0.85
N GLY A 173 -12.34 27.11 -1.09
CA GLY A 173 -11.01 26.53 -1.37
C GLY A 173 -10.25 25.97 -0.17
N HIS A 174 -9.05 25.44 -0.44
CA HIS A 174 -7.77 25.66 0.28
C HIS A 174 -6.66 24.93 -0.50
N GLY A 175 -5.67 25.69 -0.98
CA GLY A 175 -4.38 25.18 -1.41
C GLY A 175 -3.44 25.02 -0.22
N ALA A 176 -2.60 24.00 -0.28
CA ALA A 176 -1.36 23.90 0.49
C ALA A 176 -0.45 22.89 -0.22
N ASP A 177 0.49 23.40 -1.01
CA ASP A 177 1.64 22.67 -1.54
C ASP A 177 2.50 22.15 -0.39
N PHE A 178 2.60 20.83 -0.28
CA PHE A 178 3.58 20.16 0.56
C PHE A 178 4.76 19.74 -0.32
N HIS A 179 5.89 20.43 -0.18
CA HIS A 179 7.18 19.96 -0.69
C HIS A 179 7.64 18.73 0.12
N ASN A 180 7.94 17.63 -0.59
CA ASN A 180 8.44 16.38 -0.03
C ASN A 180 9.81 16.56 0.66
N PRO A 181 10.01 16.09 1.91
CA PRO A 181 11.29 16.14 2.63
C PRO A 181 12.39 15.18 2.13
N MET A 182 12.20 14.48 1.02
CA MET A 182 13.16 13.48 0.50
C MET A 182 14.27 14.10 -0.37
N ASP A 183 14.13 15.34 -0.81
CA ASP A 183 15.08 16.05 -1.70
C ASP A 183 16.42 16.43 -1.02
N ILE A 184 16.53 16.28 0.30
CA ILE A 184 17.73 16.64 1.06
C ILE A 184 18.74 15.47 1.13
N PHE A 185 18.29 14.23 0.97
CA PHE A 185 19.18 13.06 0.97
C PHE A 185 19.87 12.83 -0.38
N ASP A 186 19.27 13.34 -1.46
CA ASP A 186 19.77 13.22 -2.83
C ASP A 186 21.02 14.06 -3.14
N MET A 187 21.28 15.07 -2.31
CA MET A 187 22.41 15.99 -2.46
C MET A 187 23.74 15.43 -1.93
N PHE A 188 23.72 14.33 -1.15
CA PHE A 188 24.92 13.79 -0.49
C PHE A 188 25.34 12.38 -0.97
N PHE A 189 24.41 11.56 -1.48
CA PHE A 189 24.72 10.22 -2.00
C PHE A 189 24.47 10.03 -3.50
N GLY A 190 23.91 11.05 -4.19
CA GLY A 190 23.91 11.17 -5.64
C GLY A 190 23.70 9.84 -6.37
N GLY A 191 22.51 9.25 -6.19
CA GLY A 191 22.11 8.03 -6.90
C GLY A 191 22.42 8.11 -8.39
N VAL A 192 22.61 6.96 -9.01
CA VAL A 192 23.06 6.86 -10.40
C VAL A 192 21.86 7.00 -11.32
N SER A 193 21.95 7.93 -12.27
CA SER A 193 20.89 8.12 -13.27
C SER A 193 20.82 6.92 -14.23
N LEU A 194 19.65 6.70 -14.81
CA LEU A 194 19.46 5.61 -15.76
C LEU A 194 20.34 5.82 -17.02
N GLU A 195 20.59 7.07 -17.40
CA GLU A 195 21.50 7.46 -18.49
C GLU A 195 22.95 7.08 -18.19
N ASP A 196 23.40 7.25 -16.95
CA ASP A 196 24.75 6.85 -16.52
C ASP A 196 24.90 5.33 -16.59
N LEU A 197 23.86 4.56 -16.22
CA LEU A 197 23.84 3.09 -16.33
C LEU A 197 23.77 2.62 -17.79
N TYR A 198 23.15 3.41 -18.67
CA TYR A 198 23.04 3.11 -20.09
C TYR A 198 24.33 3.40 -20.86
N ASN A 199 24.90 4.58 -20.67
CA ASN A 199 26.07 5.06 -21.42
C ASN A 199 27.41 4.71 -20.75
N GLY A 200 27.37 4.32 -19.48
CA GLY A 200 28.55 4.19 -18.63
C GLY A 200 29.04 5.56 -18.18
N ALA A 201 29.46 5.66 -16.92
CA ALA A 201 29.90 6.91 -16.32
C ALA A 201 31.08 6.68 -15.38
N THR A 202 31.85 7.73 -15.10
CA THR A 202 32.85 7.72 -14.03
C THR A 202 32.48 8.80 -13.03
N ARG A 203 32.18 8.40 -11.79
CA ARG A 203 31.78 9.29 -10.70
C ARG A 203 32.91 9.41 -9.70
N LYS A 204 33.19 10.64 -9.25
CA LYS A 204 34.21 10.90 -8.23
C LYS A 204 33.54 11.04 -6.87
N LEU A 205 33.77 10.08 -5.98
CA LEU A 205 33.24 10.08 -4.63
C LEU A 205 34.30 10.59 -3.66
N ALA A 206 34.03 11.70 -2.97
CA ALA A 206 34.91 12.20 -1.91
C ALA A 206 34.50 11.57 -0.57
N LEU A 207 35.41 10.84 0.06
CA LEU A 207 35.21 10.24 1.38
C LEU A 207 36.25 10.73 2.37
N GLN A 208 35.89 10.72 3.65
CA GLN A 208 36.83 10.96 4.75
C GLN A 208 37.08 9.63 5.46
N LYS A 209 38.35 9.24 5.56
CA LYS A 209 38.75 8.03 6.29
C LYS A 209 39.82 8.32 7.32
N ASN A 210 39.91 7.47 8.34
CA ASN A 210 41.00 7.47 9.28
C ASN A 210 42.21 6.78 8.63
N VAL A 211 43.34 7.47 8.61
CA VAL A 211 44.63 6.92 8.21
C VAL A 211 45.60 6.98 9.37
N ILE A 212 46.58 6.08 9.38
CA ILE A 212 47.64 6.10 10.39
C ILE A 212 48.37 7.45 10.31
N CYS A 213 48.57 8.10 11.46
CA CYS A 213 49.19 9.42 11.50
C CYS A 213 50.65 9.34 11.02
N GLY A 214 50.96 9.92 9.85
CA GLY A 214 52.31 9.88 9.27
C GLY A 214 53.40 10.52 10.14
N LYS A 215 53.06 11.46 11.05
CA LYS A 215 54.06 12.11 11.93
C LYS A 215 54.50 11.26 13.13
N CYS A 216 53.69 10.29 13.55
CA CYS A 216 54.03 9.40 14.66
C CYS A 216 53.96 7.91 14.27
N GLU A 217 53.66 7.62 13.00
CA GLU A 217 53.56 6.26 12.43
C GLU A 217 52.67 5.35 13.28
N GLY A 218 51.55 5.88 13.78
CA GLY A 218 50.60 5.12 14.60
C GLY A 218 51.01 4.91 16.06
N ARG A 219 52.16 5.45 16.51
CA ARG A 219 52.60 5.35 17.92
C ARG A 219 51.81 6.26 18.86
N GLY A 220 51.32 7.40 18.37
CA GLY A 220 50.57 8.39 19.18
C GLY A 220 51.45 9.39 19.95
N GLY A 221 52.76 9.14 20.05
CA GLY A 221 53.73 10.00 20.72
C GLY A 221 55.11 9.97 20.05
N LYS A 222 56.09 10.67 20.65
CA LYS A 222 57.50 10.60 20.24
C LYS A 222 58.04 9.17 20.45
N GLU A 223 59.06 8.78 19.70
CA GLU A 223 59.72 7.48 19.85
C GLU A 223 60.17 7.25 21.30
N GLY A 224 59.84 6.08 21.86
CA GLY A 224 60.11 5.73 23.27
C GLY A 224 59.20 6.40 24.31
N ALA A 225 58.27 7.28 23.92
CA ALA A 225 57.38 7.97 24.86
C ALA A 225 56.11 7.17 25.22
N VAL A 226 55.84 6.08 24.51
CA VAL A 226 54.70 5.19 24.78
C VAL A 226 55.13 4.20 25.85
N GLY A 227 54.53 4.29 27.03
CA GLY A 227 54.80 3.38 28.16
C GLY A 227 53.58 2.54 28.51
N LYS A 228 53.79 1.42 29.21
CA LYS A 228 52.69 0.65 29.81
C LYS A 228 51.98 1.50 30.85
N CYS A 229 50.65 1.52 30.82
CA CYS A 229 49.85 2.23 31.80
C CYS A 229 50.17 1.72 33.21
N ARG A 230 50.51 2.62 34.13
CA ARG A 230 50.94 2.28 35.49
C ARG A 230 49.84 1.60 36.32
N ASN A 231 48.60 1.92 36.03
CA ASN A 231 47.45 1.57 36.86
C ASN A 231 46.85 0.20 36.47
N CYS A 232 46.82 -0.14 35.18
CA CYS A 232 46.45 -1.48 34.71
C CYS A 232 47.66 -2.35 34.32
N LYS A 233 48.89 -1.83 34.40
CA LYS A 233 50.12 -2.55 34.00
C LYS A 233 50.09 -3.11 32.57
N GLY A 234 49.36 -2.49 31.66
CA GLY A 234 49.23 -2.94 30.26
C GLY A 234 48.00 -3.77 29.95
N THR A 235 47.15 -4.11 30.93
CA THR A 235 45.96 -4.96 30.68
C THR A 235 44.74 -4.20 30.18
N GLY A 236 44.74 -2.86 30.21
CA GLY A 236 43.59 -2.03 29.81
C GLY A 236 42.36 -2.11 30.73
N MET A 237 42.31 -3.08 31.65
CA MET A 237 41.19 -3.33 32.57
C MET A 237 41.65 -3.39 34.03
N GLN A 238 40.77 -2.95 34.93
CA GLN A 238 40.95 -3.03 36.38
C GLN A 238 39.85 -3.89 37.00
N VAL A 239 40.25 -4.82 37.86
CA VAL A 239 39.30 -5.63 38.65
C VAL A 239 38.91 -4.84 39.89
N ARG A 240 37.63 -4.47 40.00
CA ARG A 240 37.04 -3.92 41.23
C ARG A 240 36.27 -5.01 41.96
N ILE A 241 36.57 -5.21 43.23
CA ILE A 241 35.87 -6.18 44.08
C ILE A 241 34.64 -5.47 44.68
N HIS A 242 33.45 -5.98 44.37
CA HIS A 242 32.19 -5.52 44.96
C HIS A 242 31.70 -6.55 45.97
N GLN A 243 31.62 -6.17 47.26
CA GLN A 243 31.09 -7.04 48.32
C GLN A 243 29.56 -6.93 48.35
N LEU A 244 28.87 -8.03 48.01
CA LEU A 244 27.41 -8.12 48.06
C LEU A 244 26.92 -8.66 49.41
N ALA A 245 27.71 -9.54 50.04
CA ALA A 245 27.41 -10.12 51.34
C ALA A 245 28.71 -10.55 52.08
N PRO A 246 28.68 -10.76 53.40
CA PRO A 246 29.81 -11.33 54.14
C PRO A 246 30.21 -12.69 53.54
N GLY A 247 31.43 -12.79 53.03
CA GLY A 247 31.95 -14.00 52.36
C GLY A 247 31.62 -14.13 50.87
N MET A 248 30.80 -13.23 50.28
CA MET A 248 30.43 -13.25 48.87
C MET A 248 30.90 -11.97 48.16
N VAL A 249 32.02 -12.09 47.44
CA VAL A 249 32.62 -11.02 46.63
C VAL A 249 32.37 -11.29 45.15
N GLN A 250 31.90 -10.27 44.43
CA GLN A 250 31.85 -10.28 42.97
C GLN A 250 33.03 -9.47 42.43
N GLN A 251 33.84 -10.09 41.56
CA GLN A 251 34.89 -9.38 40.83
C GLN A 251 34.28 -8.77 39.57
N ILE A 252 34.23 -7.44 39.51
CA ILE A 252 33.73 -6.70 38.35
C ILE A 252 34.94 -6.14 37.60
N GLN A 253 35.13 -6.56 36.35
CA GLN A 253 36.15 -5.96 35.47
C GLN A 253 35.61 -4.64 34.91
N THR A 254 36.34 -3.55 35.12
CA THR A 254 36.02 -2.21 34.59
C THR A 254 37.16 -1.74 33.70
N VAL A 255 36.87 -0.99 32.64
CA VAL A 255 37.90 -0.37 31.79
C VAL A 255 38.77 0.57 32.64
N CYS A 256 40.09 0.48 32.50
CA CYS A 256 41.02 1.31 33.27
C CYS A 256 40.76 2.80 32.94
N PRO A 257 40.43 3.66 33.93
CA PRO A 257 40.06 5.05 33.67
C PRO A 257 41.22 5.90 33.12
N GLU A 258 42.46 5.49 33.36
CA GLU A 258 43.67 6.25 33.00
C GLU A 258 44.14 6.02 31.56
N CYS A 259 44.11 4.78 31.05
CA CYS A 259 44.40 4.46 29.65
C CYS A 259 43.15 4.21 28.79
N ARG A 260 41.95 4.29 29.39
CA ARG A 260 40.65 4.05 28.73
C ARG A 260 40.57 2.75 27.93
N GLY A 261 41.29 1.71 28.36
CA GLY A 261 41.32 0.42 27.70
C GLY A 261 42.51 0.17 26.78
N GLU A 262 43.28 1.22 26.42
CA GLU A 262 44.42 1.07 25.49
C GLU A 262 45.61 0.31 26.10
N GLY A 263 45.70 0.22 27.43
CA GLY A 263 46.82 -0.44 28.14
C GLY A 263 48.14 0.34 28.09
N GLU A 264 48.25 1.32 27.21
CA GLU A 264 49.38 2.23 27.07
C GLU A 264 49.04 3.63 27.60
N SER A 265 50.05 4.37 28.03
CA SER A 265 49.92 5.76 28.45
C SER A 265 51.08 6.57 27.91
N ILE A 266 50.78 7.76 27.41
CA ILE A 266 51.76 8.69 26.85
C ILE A 266 51.76 9.95 27.69
N ASP A 267 52.93 10.41 28.12
CA ASP A 267 53.04 11.67 28.85
C ASP A 267 52.53 12.84 27.99
N PRO A 268 51.72 13.77 28.55
CA PRO A 268 51.14 14.87 27.79
C PRO A 268 52.15 15.72 27.02
N LYS A 269 53.39 15.82 27.53
CA LYS A 269 54.50 16.56 26.90
C LYS A 269 55.04 15.89 25.64
N HIS A 270 54.85 14.58 25.51
CA HIS A 270 55.39 13.76 24.41
C HIS A 270 54.30 13.22 23.47
N MET A 271 53.05 13.62 23.67
CA MET A 271 51.96 13.33 22.75
C MET A 271 52.23 13.95 21.37
N CYS A 272 51.87 13.22 20.32
CA CYS A 272 51.93 13.75 18.97
C CYS A 272 50.95 14.93 18.85
N LYS A 273 51.46 16.11 18.50
CA LYS A 273 50.64 17.33 18.33
C LYS A 273 49.68 17.28 17.13
N HIS A 274 49.84 16.29 16.24
CA HIS A 274 49.05 16.18 15.01
C HIS A 274 47.83 15.29 15.18
N CYS A 275 47.97 14.13 15.83
CA CYS A 275 46.84 13.25 16.16
C CYS A 275 46.36 13.37 17.61
N ASN A 276 47.03 14.19 18.43
CA ASN A 276 46.75 14.38 19.86
C ASN A 276 46.65 13.05 20.64
N GLY A 277 47.59 12.14 20.38
CA GLY A 277 47.62 10.83 21.03
C GLY A 277 46.74 9.76 20.38
N LYS A 278 45.81 10.11 19.48
CA LYS A 278 44.83 9.18 18.89
C LYS A 278 45.39 8.19 17.86
N LYS A 279 46.69 8.28 17.56
CA LYS A 279 47.42 7.42 16.59
C LYS A 279 46.96 7.52 15.11
N VAL A 280 45.75 7.97 14.83
CA VAL A 280 45.16 8.17 13.48
C VAL A 280 44.79 9.63 13.20
N THR A 281 44.64 9.96 11.93
CA THR A 281 44.21 11.28 11.43
C THR A 281 43.17 11.12 10.33
N ARG A 282 42.20 12.03 10.23
CA ARG A 282 41.22 12.02 9.14
C ARG A 282 41.83 12.59 7.86
N GLU A 283 41.79 11.81 6.79
CA GLU A 283 42.22 12.20 5.46
C GLU A 283 41.03 12.18 4.50
N ARG A 284 40.92 13.21 3.65
CA ARG A 284 39.92 13.26 2.58
C ARG A 284 40.51 12.65 1.32
N LYS A 285 39.94 11.55 0.84
CA LYS A 285 40.34 10.87 -0.41
C LYS A 285 39.20 10.93 -1.41
N ILE A 286 39.55 11.08 -2.69
CA ILE A 286 38.58 10.99 -3.78
C ILE A 286 38.78 9.63 -4.45
N LEU A 287 37.74 8.80 -4.45
CA LEU A 287 37.69 7.55 -5.20
C LEU A 287 37.00 7.79 -6.53
N GLU A 288 37.57 7.26 -7.61
CA GLU A 288 36.94 7.26 -8.92
C GLU A 288 36.21 5.92 -9.10
N VAL A 289 34.88 6.00 -9.16
CA VAL A 289 33.98 4.86 -9.31
C VAL A 289 33.61 4.77 -10.78
N HIS A 290 34.00 3.67 -11.42
CA HIS A 290 33.61 3.37 -12.79
C HIS A 290 32.29 2.60 -12.78
N ILE A 291 31.30 3.15 -13.48
CA ILE A 291 29.98 2.57 -13.68
C ILE A 291 29.96 2.04 -15.10
N ASP A 292 29.98 0.71 -15.23
CA ASP A 292 29.92 0.04 -16.51
C ASP A 292 28.50 0.07 -17.09
N LYS A 293 28.43 -0.01 -18.43
CA LYS A 293 27.16 -0.11 -19.15
C LYS A 293 26.40 -1.36 -18.71
N GLY A 294 25.12 -1.18 -18.40
CA GLY A 294 24.23 -2.29 -18.01
C GLY A 294 24.42 -2.78 -16.57
N MET A 295 25.20 -2.08 -15.73
CA MET A 295 25.22 -2.37 -14.29
C MET A 295 23.82 -2.27 -13.71
N LYS A 296 23.52 -3.12 -12.73
CA LYS A 296 22.19 -3.21 -12.12
C LYS A 296 22.13 -2.40 -10.83
N ASP A 297 20.91 -1.99 -10.47
CA ASP A 297 20.62 -1.50 -9.14
C ASP A 297 21.05 -2.52 -8.06
N GLY A 298 21.55 -2.00 -6.93
CA GLY A 298 22.07 -2.80 -5.82
C GLY A 298 23.41 -3.49 -6.07
N GLU A 299 24.05 -3.30 -7.23
CA GLU A 299 25.33 -3.93 -7.52
C GLU A 299 26.49 -3.32 -6.72
N ASN A 300 27.38 -4.17 -6.21
CA ASN A 300 28.46 -3.79 -5.30
C ASN A 300 29.79 -3.56 -6.04
N ILE A 301 30.37 -2.37 -5.86
CA ILE A 301 31.73 -2.03 -6.30
C ILE A 301 32.63 -1.99 -5.06
N ARG A 302 33.63 -2.89 -5.02
CA ARG A 302 34.52 -3.06 -3.86
C ARG A 302 35.86 -2.36 -4.07
N PHE A 303 36.25 -1.54 -3.12
CA PHE A 303 37.56 -0.90 -3.00
C PHE A 303 38.31 -1.51 -1.81
N THR A 304 39.23 -2.42 -2.11
CA THR A 304 39.95 -3.19 -1.08
C THR A 304 40.96 -2.34 -0.31
N GLY A 305 40.96 -2.44 1.02
CA GLY A 305 41.89 -1.71 1.91
C GLY A 305 41.68 -0.19 1.95
N GLU A 306 40.58 0.30 1.38
CA GLU A 306 40.26 1.73 1.37
C GLU A 306 39.48 2.22 2.60
N GLY A 307 39.10 1.32 3.51
CA GLY A 307 38.38 1.64 4.75
C GLY A 307 39.22 2.35 5.80
N ASP A 308 38.64 2.51 6.99
CA ASP A 308 39.33 3.11 8.13
C ASP A 308 40.51 2.24 8.59
N GLN A 309 41.65 2.90 8.84
CA GLN A 309 42.86 2.26 9.35
C GLN A 309 42.94 2.41 10.87
N GLU A 310 43.29 1.32 11.54
CA GLU A 310 43.62 1.32 12.96
C GLU A 310 45.04 0.74 13.18
N PRO A 311 45.83 1.29 14.13
CA PRO A 311 47.17 0.78 14.40
C PRO A 311 47.14 -0.70 14.82
N GLY A 312 47.86 -1.54 14.09
CA GLY A 312 47.95 -2.97 14.37
C GLY A 312 46.86 -3.83 13.72
N LEU A 313 45.94 -3.23 12.97
CA LEU A 313 44.92 -3.91 12.18
C LEU A 313 45.07 -3.60 10.68
N GLU A 314 44.67 -4.54 9.84
CA GLU A 314 44.56 -4.30 8.39
C GLU A 314 43.33 -3.44 8.10
N ALA A 315 43.44 -2.56 7.10
CA ALA A 315 42.35 -1.69 6.71
C ALA A 315 41.20 -2.50 6.09
N GLY A 316 39.97 -2.15 6.45
CA GLY A 316 38.79 -2.76 5.86
C GLY A 316 38.56 -2.33 4.40
N ASP A 317 37.52 -2.89 3.78
CA ASP A 317 37.11 -2.56 2.43
C ASP A 317 35.99 -1.52 2.43
N ILE A 318 35.95 -0.68 1.40
CA ILE A 318 34.78 0.15 1.10
C ILE A 318 33.96 -0.55 0.03
N ILE A 319 32.69 -0.81 0.31
CA ILE A 319 31.74 -1.37 -0.64
C ILE A 319 30.76 -0.25 -1.00
N ILE A 320 30.75 0.13 -2.26
CA ILE A 320 29.81 1.10 -2.81
C ILE A 320 28.69 0.30 -3.46
N VAL A 321 27.47 0.47 -2.98
CA VAL A 321 26.26 -0.10 -3.57
C VAL A 321 25.75 0.91 -4.58
N LEU A 322 25.50 0.49 -5.82
CA LEU A 322 24.81 1.32 -6.79
C LEU A 322 23.34 1.45 -6.42
N ASP A 323 22.84 2.69 -6.44
CA ASP A 323 21.45 3.04 -6.16
C ASP A 323 20.89 3.73 -7.41
N GLU A 324 20.02 3.05 -8.15
CA GLU A 324 19.42 3.54 -9.39
C GLU A 324 18.31 4.57 -9.10
N LYS A 325 18.42 5.75 -9.70
CA LYS A 325 17.38 6.79 -9.59
C LYS A 325 16.20 6.46 -10.50
N GLU A 326 15.00 6.73 -9.99
CA GLU A 326 13.79 6.74 -10.81
C GLU A 326 13.91 7.79 -11.93
N HIS A 327 13.50 7.42 -13.14
CA HIS A 327 13.55 8.29 -14.31
C HIS A 327 12.13 8.61 -14.81
N ASP A 328 11.90 9.88 -15.17
CA ASP A 328 10.56 10.42 -15.47
C ASP A 328 9.82 9.69 -16.61
N ARG A 329 10.55 9.16 -17.59
CA ARG A 329 9.96 8.58 -18.82
C ARG A 329 10.16 7.09 -18.97
N PHE A 330 11.15 6.54 -18.26
CA PHE A 330 11.61 5.18 -18.47
C PHE A 330 11.71 4.49 -17.12
N GLN A 331 11.06 3.35 -17.02
CA GLN A 331 11.20 2.47 -15.89
C GLN A 331 12.00 1.26 -16.33
N ARG A 332 13.11 0.99 -15.65
CA ARG A 332 13.90 -0.20 -15.92
C ARG A 332 13.22 -1.43 -15.33
N GLN A 333 13.14 -2.50 -16.13
CA GLN A 333 12.81 -3.84 -15.65
C GLN A 333 13.91 -4.80 -16.14
N ASP A 334 14.88 -5.08 -15.28
CA ASP A 334 16.08 -5.85 -15.62
C ASP A 334 16.88 -5.28 -16.80
N ILE A 335 16.74 -5.89 -17.98
CA ILE A 335 17.40 -5.50 -19.24
C ILE A 335 16.44 -4.74 -20.16
N ASP A 336 15.16 -4.71 -19.82
CA ASP A 336 14.12 -4.05 -20.60
C ASP A 336 13.85 -2.64 -20.05
N LEU A 337 13.43 -1.75 -20.94
CA LEU A 337 12.96 -0.41 -20.58
C LEU A 337 11.47 -0.33 -20.83
N ILE A 338 10.72 0.22 -19.88
CA ILE A 338 9.28 0.42 -19.99
C ILE A 338 9.01 1.91 -20.08
N THR A 339 8.17 2.31 -21.02
CA THR A 339 7.71 3.70 -21.14
C THR A 339 6.21 3.72 -21.43
N GLU A 340 5.55 4.78 -20.98
CA GLU A 340 4.15 5.03 -21.28
C GLU A 340 4.05 6.04 -22.42
N MET A 341 3.30 5.69 -23.47
CA MET A 341 3.04 6.57 -24.60
C MET A 341 1.56 6.91 -24.67
N GLU A 342 1.26 8.19 -24.54
CA GLU A 342 -0.09 8.70 -24.73
C GLU A 342 -0.36 8.95 -26.22
N ILE A 343 -1.44 8.37 -26.72
CA ILE A 343 -1.93 8.54 -28.09
C ILE A 343 -3.40 8.95 -28.10
N GLU A 344 -3.82 9.70 -29.10
CA GLU A 344 -5.22 10.06 -29.29
C GLU A 344 -6.02 8.88 -29.88
N LEU A 345 -7.34 8.87 -29.69
CA LEU A 345 -8.19 7.83 -30.30
C LEU A 345 -8.04 7.73 -31.82
N VAL A 346 -7.87 8.86 -32.51
CA VAL A 346 -7.65 8.87 -33.96
C VAL A 346 -6.32 8.21 -34.33
N GLU A 347 -5.27 8.44 -33.55
CA GLU A 347 -3.94 7.84 -33.72
C GLU A 347 -3.98 6.33 -33.48
N ALA A 348 -4.77 5.90 -32.49
CA ALA A 348 -4.97 4.50 -32.14
C ALA A 348 -5.70 3.70 -33.24
N LEU A 349 -6.62 4.33 -34.00
CA LEU A 349 -7.40 3.68 -35.05
C LEU A 349 -6.78 3.83 -36.46
N CYS A 350 -6.28 5.01 -36.76
CA CYS A 350 -5.82 5.39 -38.10
C CYS A 350 -4.29 5.31 -38.25
N GLY A 351 -3.58 4.84 -37.23
CA GLY A 351 -2.12 4.82 -37.21
C GLY A 351 -1.53 6.17 -36.81
N PHE A 352 -0.24 6.15 -36.48
CA PHE A 352 0.50 7.34 -36.05
C PHE A 352 1.98 7.22 -36.34
N GLN A 353 2.67 8.35 -36.25
CA GLN A 353 4.12 8.42 -36.25
C GLN A 353 4.57 9.35 -35.12
N LYS A 354 5.17 8.77 -34.07
CA LYS A 354 5.66 9.52 -32.89
C LYS A 354 7.12 9.22 -32.63
N THR A 355 7.78 10.12 -31.94
CA THR A 355 9.20 10.00 -31.61
C THR A 355 9.42 9.78 -30.12
N ILE A 356 10.31 8.87 -29.78
CA ILE A 356 10.81 8.67 -28.42
C ILE A 356 12.28 9.09 -28.42
N GLN A 357 12.70 9.91 -27.46
CA GLN A 357 14.12 10.15 -27.22
C GLN A 357 14.63 9.08 -26.25
N THR A 358 15.69 8.39 -26.64
CA THR A 358 16.33 7.33 -25.84
C THR A 358 17.38 7.91 -24.89
N LEU A 359 17.87 7.07 -23.98
CA LEU A 359 18.88 7.43 -22.97
C LEU A 359 20.28 7.76 -23.54
N ASP A 360 20.50 7.50 -24.84
CA ASP A 360 21.71 7.85 -25.59
C ASP A 360 21.50 9.04 -26.54
N ASP A 361 20.48 9.88 -26.26
CA ASP A 361 20.08 11.05 -27.04
C ASP A 361 19.66 10.76 -28.50
N ARG A 362 19.54 9.49 -28.91
CA ARG A 362 18.95 9.15 -30.21
C ARG A 362 17.45 9.37 -30.19
N THR A 363 16.87 9.57 -31.37
CA THR A 363 15.42 9.69 -31.55
C THR A 363 14.92 8.50 -32.33
N LEU A 364 14.10 7.66 -31.68
CA LEU A 364 13.42 6.53 -32.31
C LEU A 364 12.07 6.97 -32.85
N VAL A 365 11.79 6.62 -34.10
CA VAL A 365 10.50 6.87 -34.73
C VAL A 365 9.64 5.61 -34.60
N ILE A 366 8.59 5.69 -33.80
CA ILE A 366 7.60 4.64 -33.63
C ILE A 366 6.47 4.90 -34.60
N THR A 367 6.22 3.93 -35.49
CA THR A 367 5.21 4.02 -36.54
C THR A 367 4.19 2.91 -36.36
N SER A 368 2.92 3.27 -36.32
CA SER A 368 1.80 2.33 -36.45
C SER A 368 1.11 2.60 -37.79
N LEU A 369 0.91 1.56 -38.59
CA LEU A 369 0.28 1.70 -39.89
C LEU A 369 -1.24 1.87 -39.75
N PRO A 370 -1.90 2.61 -40.67
CA PRO A 370 -3.35 2.68 -40.69
C PRO A 370 -3.98 1.29 -40.82
N GLY A 371 -4.93 0.96 -39.95
CA GLY A 371 -5.56 -0.36 -39.86
C GLY A 371 -5.01 -1.24 -38.75
N ASP A 372 -3.81 -0.95 -38.22
CA ASP A 372 -3.28 -1.60 -37.02
C ASP A 372 -3.83 -0.90 -35.78
N VAL A 373 -4.98 -1.37 -35.30
CA VAL A 373 -5.65 -0.79 -34.12
C VAL A 373 -4.83 -1.07 -32.86
N ILE A 374 -4.60 -0.02 -32.08
CA ILE A 374 -3.98 -0.10 -30.74
C ILE A 374 -5.05 0.12 -29.68
N LYS A 375 -5.20 -0.84 -28.76
CA LYS A 375 -6.15 -0.77 -27.65
C LYS A 375 -5.59 0.06 -26.50
N ASP A 376 -6.48 0.58 -25.66
CA ASP A 376 -6.06 1.19 -24.41
C ASP A 376 -5.34 0.17 -23.53
N LYS A 377 -4.23 0.60 -22.91
CA LYS A 377 -3.31 -0.22 -22.10
C LYS A 377 -2.65 -1.37 -22.85
N GLU A 378 -2.73 -1.40 -24.18
CA GLU A 378 -2.01 -2.38 -24.98
C GLU A 378 -0.49 -2.20 -24.82
N ILE A 379 0.23 -3.31 -24.84
CA ILE A 379 1.68 -3.34 -24.67
C ILE A 379 2.29 -3.82 -25.98
N LYS A 380 3.17 -2.99 -26.58
CA LYS A 380 4.02 -3.42 -27.70
C LYS A 380 5.49 -3.25 -27.32
N CYS A 381 6.39 -3.82 -28.12
CA CYS A 381 7.82 -3.71 -27.87
C CYS A 381 8.61 -3.42 -29.14
N VAL A 382 9.72 -2.72 -28.95
CA VAL A 382 10.77 -2.49 -29.94
C VAL A 382 11.98 -3.29 -29.50
N MET A 383 12.42 -4.21 -30.34
CA MET A 383 13.56 -5.06 -30.05
C MET A 383 14.86 -4.25 -30.07
N ASN A 384 15.83 -4.64 -29.23
CA ASN A 384 17.18 -4.08 -29.16
C ASN A 384 17.27 -2.58 -28.78
N GLU A 385 16.24 -2.03 -28.14
CA GLU A 385 16.22 -0.63 -27.66
C GLU A 385 16.00 -0.52 -26.13
N GLY A 386 16.22 -1.61 -25.39
CA GLY A 386 16.26 -1.65 -23.92
C GLY A 386 17.64 -1.33 -23.34
N MET A 387 17.91 -1.78 -22.11
CA MET A 387 19.20 -1.59 -21.44
C MET A 387 20.30 -2.47 -22.06
N PRO A 388 21.55 -1.99 -22.13
CA PRO A 388 22.69 -2.80 -22.53
C PRO A 388 22.94 -3.97 -21.58
N ILE A 389 23.38 -5.10 -22.12
CA ILE A 389 23.75 -6.26 -21.30
C ILE A 389 25.16 -6.05 -20.74
N LYS A 390 25.32 -6.25 -19.43
CA LYS A 390 26.65 -6.17 -18.79
C LYS A 390 27.59 -7.21 -19.42
N ARG A 391 28.81 -6.77 -19.77
CA ARG A 391 29.85 -7.51 -20.51
C ARG A 391 29.63 -7.65 -22.02
N ASP A 392 28.41 -7.51 -22.51
CA ASP A 392 28.12 -7.40 -23.94
C ASP A 392 27.29 -6.16 -24.26
N PRO A 393 27.92 -4.98 -24.31
CA PRO A 393 27.19 -3.71 -24.46
C PRO A 393 26.55 -3.49 -25.83
N PHE A 394 26.85 -4.35 -26.81
CA PHE A 394 26.28 -4.25 -28.15
C PHE A 394 24.90 -4.91 -28.23
N GLU A 395 24.63 -5.87 -27.34
CA GLU A 395 23.30 -6.43 -27.15
C GLU A 395 22.52 -5.62 -26.12
N LYS A 396 21.28 -5.31 -26.47
CA LYS A 396 20.35 -4.55 -25.63
C LYS A 396 19.06 -5.34 -25.46
N GLY A 397 18.37 -5.13 -24.34
CA GLY A 397 17.01 -5.66 -24.15
C GLY A 397 15.99 -4.98 -25.07
N ARG A 398 14.71 -5.08 -24.71
CA ARG A 398 13.61 -4.45 -25.47
C ARG A 398 13.11 -3.17 -24.81
N LEU A 399 12.65 -2.24 -25.63
CA LEU A 399 11.84 -1.11 -25.19
C LEU A 399 10.37 -1.52 -25.26
N VAL A 400 9.75 -1.67 -24.10
CA VAL A 400 8.33 -1.97 -23.92
C VAL A 400 7.55 -0.67 -23.82
N ILE A 401 6.59 -0.47 -24.72
CA ILE A 401 5.75 0.72 -24.78
C ILE A 401 4.35 0.32 -24.33
N LYS A 402 3.87 0.93 -23.25
CA LYS A 402 2.49 0.84 -22.79
C LYS A 402 1.70 2.00 -23.39
N PHE A 403 0.68 1.69 -24.18
CA PHE A 403 -0.15 2.72 -24.81
C PHE A 403 -1.29 3.13 -23.90
N LYS A 404 -1.49 4.45 -23.76
CA LYS A 404 -2.65 5.02 -23.11
C LYS A 404 -3.43 5.84 -24.11
N VAL A 405 -4.66 5.41 -24.40
CA VAL A 405 -5.49 6.04 -25.43
C VAL A 405 -6.34 7.12 -24.79
N LYS A 406 -6.11 8.37 -25.19
CA LYS A 406 -6.93 9.51 -24.79
C LYS A 406 -8.18 9.57 -25.65
N PHE A 407 -9.32 9.41 -25.00
CA PHE A 407 -10.63 9.63 -25.59
C PHE A 407 -10.92 11.14 -25.69
N PRO A 408 -11.66 11.57 -26.72
CA PRO A 408 -12.08 12.95 -26.85
C PRO A 408 -13.04 13.34 -25.72
N GLU A 409 -13.14 14.65 -25.45
CA GLU A 409 -14.07 15.18 -24.46
C GLU A 409 -15.54 14.92 -24.84
N ASN A 410 -16.43 14.89 -23.84
CA ASN A 410 -17.86 14.70 -24.09
C ASN A 410 -18.39 15.80 -25.03
N ASN A 411 -19.24 15.41 -25.98
CA ASN A 411 -19.81 16.28 -27.01
C ASN A 411 -18.79 16.88 -28.01
N PHE A 412 -17.64 16.23 -28.24
CA PHE A 412 -16.66 16.69 -29.24
C PHE A 412 -17.21 16.75 -30.68
N LEU A 413 -18.30 16.03 -30.99
CA LEU A 413 -18.98 16.05 -32.29
C LEU A 413 -20.49 16.36 -32.17
N PRO A 414 -21.06 17.07 -33.16
CA PRO A 414 -22.51 17.22 -33.28
C PRO A 414 -23.21 15.87 -33.54
N PRO A 415 -24.48 15.69 -33.10
CA PRO A 415 -25.23 14.44 -33.27
C PRO A 415 -25.30 13.91 -34.71
N ALA A 416 -25.39 14.80 -35.70
CA ALA A 416 -25.43 14.41 -37.11
C ALA A 416 -24.14 13.73 -37.59
N LYS A 417 -22.97 14.13 -37.05
CA LYS A 417 -21.68 13.51 -37.36
C LYS A 417 -21.43 12.25 -36.53
N LEU A 418 -22.00 12.17 -35.33
CA LEU A 418 -21.97 10.94 -34.52
C LEU A 418 -22.67 9.78 -35.23
N ALA A 419 -23.80 10.03 -35.91
CA ALA A 419 -24.46 9.01 -36.73
C ALA A 419 -23.57 8.51 -37.88
N GLN A 420 -22.75 9.38 -38.48
CA GLN A 420 -21.78 8.97 -39.50
C GLN A 420 -20.65 8.13 -38.89
N LEU A 421 -20.16 8.50 -37.71
CA LEU A 421 -19.15 7.73 -36.99
C LEU A 421 -19.67 6.33 -36.60
N ASP A 422 -20.91 6.24 -36.11
CA ASP A 422 -21.57 4.98 -35.78
C ASP A 422 -21.66 4.05 -37.00
N SER A 423 -21.91 4.61 -38.20
CA SER A 423 -21.94 3.83 -39.43
C SER A 423 -20.57 3.32 -39.93
N LEU A 424 -19.47 3.92 -39.45
CA LEU A 424 -18.10 3.55 -39.82
C LEU A 424 -17.51 2.49 -38.87
N LEU A 425 -18.09 2.33 -37.69
CA LEU A 425 -17.66 1.37 -36.68
C LEU A 425 -18.46 0.05 -36.79
N PRO A 426 -17.98 -1.05 -36.17
CA PRO A 426 -18.73 -2.30 -36.14
C PRO A 426 -20.16 -2.12 -35.60
N PRO A 427 -21.16 -2.84 -36.14
CA PRO A 427 -22.54 -2.67 -35.72
C PRO A 427 -22.72 -3.04 -34.24
N ARG A 428 -23.50 -2.25 -33.52
CA ARG A 428 -23.85 -2.54 -32.13
C ARG A 428 -24.63 -3.84 -32.06
N LYS A 429 -24.36 -4.64 -31.03
CA LYS A 429 -25.19 -5.81 -30.73
C LYS A 429 -26.53 -5.32 -30.19
N GLU A 430 -27.61 -5.78 -30.80
CA GLU A 430 -28.95 -5.50 -30.30
C GLU A 430 -29.13 -6.21 -28.95
N VAL A 431 -29.47 -5.44 -27.92
CA VAL A 431 -29.79 -5.98 -26.59
C VAL A 431 -31.30 -6.15 -26.52
N ILE A 432 -31.75 -7.40 -26.38
CA ILE A 432 -33.17 -7.71 -26.13
C ILE A 432 -33.43 -7.39 -24.65
N ILE A 433 -34.23 -6.35 -24.42
CA ILE A 433 -34.60 -5.92 -23.07
C ILE A 433 -35.84 -6.71 -22.64
N PRO A 434 -35.79 -7.45 -21.53
CA PRO A 434 -36.96 -8.12 -20.96
C PRO A 434 -38.03 -7.10 -20.53
N ASP A 435 -39.32 -7.47 -20.65
CA ASP A 435 -40.46 -6.61 -20.31
C ASP A 435 -40.51 -6.25 -18.80
N ASP A 436 -39.86 -7.05 -17.95
CA ASP A 436 -39.79 -6.89 -16.49
C ASP A 436 -38.54 -6.12 -16.02
N ALA A 437 -37.75 -5.57 -16.94
CA ALA A 437 -36.49 -4.94 -16.61
C ALA A 437 -36.64 -3.50 -16.08
N GLU A 438 -35.89 -3.17 -15.03
CA GLU A 438 -35.87 -1.83 -14.42
C GLU A 438 -34.86 -0.93 -15.14
N GLU A 439 -35.32 0.18 -15.73
CA GLU A 439 -34.47 1.13 -16.46
C GLU A 439 -33.80 2.15 -15.53
N HIS A 440 -32.48 2.28 -15.65
CA HIS A 440 -31.68 3.23 -14.87
C HIS A 440 -30.66 3.95 -15.76
N ASP A 441 -30.55 5.27 -15.53
CA ASP A 441 -29.51 6.11 -16.14
C ASP A 441 -28.22 6.06 -15.33
N LEU A 442 -27.08 6.02 -16.05
CA LEU A 442 -25.77 6.14 -15.42
C LEU A 442 -25.51 7.55 -14.87
N GLN A 443 -24.95 7.60 -13.67
CA GLN A 443 -24.50 8.83 -13.02
C GLN A 443 -23.00 8.77 -12.72
N ASP A 444 -22.36 9.94 -12.69
CA ASP A 444 -20.95 10.07 -12.31
C ASP A 444 -20.76 9.57 -10.87
N TYR A 445 -19.87 8.61 -10.66
CA TYR A 445 -19.52 8.14 -9.33
C TYR A 445 -18.52 9.09 -8.66
N ASN A 446 -18.88 9.66 -7.51
CA ASN A 446 -17.97 10.44 -6.67
C ASN A 446 -17.90 9.83 -5.26
N PRO A 447 -16.74 9.30 -4.83
CA PRO A 447 -16.60 8.65 -3.52
C PRO A 447 -16.86 9.59 -2.33
N ARG A 448 -16.85 10.92 -2.53
CA ARG A 448 -17.07 11.91 -1.47
C ARG A 448 -18.54 12.26 -1.21
N ASP A 449 -19.46 11.96 -2.12
CA ASP A 449 -20.87 12.37 -2.00
C ASP A 449 -21.56 11.75 -0.76
N ARG A 450 -21.05 10.61 -0.29
CA ARG A 450 -21.50 9.95 0.95
C ARG A 450 -21.31 10.77 2.23
N ARG A 451 -20.25 11.58 2.33
CA ARG A 451 -20.00 12.35 3.56
C ARG A 451 -21.08 13.40 3.82
N ARG A 452 -21.73 13.91 2.76
CA ARG A 452 -22.81 14.89 2.88
C ARG A 452 -24.16 14.27 3.27
N SER A 453 -24.45 13.05 2.82
CA SER A 453 -25.72 12.39 3.15
C SER A 453 -25.81 11.98 4.62
N ARG A 454 -24.71 11.53 5.24
CA ARG A 454 -24.67 11.21 6.69
C ARG A 454 -24.88 12.43 7.59
N GLN A 455 -24.60 13.64 7.09
CA GLN A 455 -24.68 14.87 7.87
C GLN A 455 -26.08 15.53 7.81
N ARG A 456 -26.91 15.16 6.83
CA ARG A 456 -28.31 15.61 6.75
C ARG A 456 -29.24 14.81 7.64
N ASN A 457 -29.07 13.48 7.70
CA ASN A 457 -29.94 12.63 8.51
C ASN A 457 -29.72 12.75 10.03
N ALA A 458 -28.68 13.45 10.48
CA ALA A 458 -28.44 13.72 11.90
C ALA A 458 -29.17 14.97 12.43
N HIS A 459 -29.89 15.70 11.57
CA HIS A 459 -30.63 16.90 11.95
C HIS A 459 -32.16 16.75 11.84
N ASP A 460 -32.66 15.63 11.34
CA ASP A 460 -34.10 15.37 11.19
C ASP A 460 -34.65 14.35 12.20
N GLU A 461 -33.84 13.87 13.16
CA GLU A 461 -34.28 12.91 14.21
C GLU A 461 -34.51 13.53 15.60
N ASP A 462 -34.30 14.85 15.77
CA ASP A 462 -34.41 15.53 17.09
C ASP A 462 -35.64 16.44 17.26
N ASP A 463 -36.59 16.48 16.32
CA ASP A 463 -37.72 17.45 16.33
C ASP A 463 -39.13 16.82 16.42
N ASP A 464 -39.27 15.56 16.87
CA ASP A 464 -40.57 14.88 16.96
C ASP A 464 -40.94 14.35 18.37
N ASP A 465 -40.45 14.98 19.45
CA ASP A 465 -40.85 14.64 20.83
C ASP A 465 -41.13 15.88 21.70
N GLU A 466 -42.19 16.65 21.41
CA GLU A 466 -42.93 17.37 22.48
C GLU A 466 -44.26 17.98 22.00
N MET A 467 -45.33 17.19 21.92
CA MET A 467 -46.70 17.72 22.07
C MET A 467 -47.62 16.75 22.79
N GLY A 468 -47.89 17.02 24.07
CA GLY A 468 -49.14 16.58 24.70
C GLY A 468 -49.12 16.47 26.22
N SER A 469 -49.56 17.52 26.90
CA SER A 469 -50.54 17.49 28.03
C SER A 469 -50.15 18.39 29.21
N GLN A 470 -50.66 19.61 29.21
CA GLN A 470 -50.99 20.30 30.46
C GLN A 470 -52.41 20.87 30.38
N GLY A 471 -53.30 20.23 31.12
CA GLY A 471 -54.62 20.75 31.44
C GLY A 471 -54.53 21.94 32.42
N GLN A 472 -55.32 22.97 32.10
CA GLN A 472 -55.93 23.99 32.97
C GLN A 472 -55.39 24.17 34.40
N ARG A 473 -55.01 25.43 34.72
CA ARG A 473 -55.73 26.19 35.77
C ARG A 473 -55.52 27.71 35.70
N VAL A 474 -56.67 28.36 35.85
CA VAL A 474 -57.03 29.78 35.85
C VAL A 474 -56.25 30.61 36.89
N GLN A 475 -55.86 31.83 36.52
CA GLN A 475 -55.39 32.87 37.45
C GLN A 475 -56.58 33.65 38.03
N CYS A 476 -56.61 33.85 39.34
CA CYS A 476 -57.47 34.83 40.02
C CYS A 476 -56.56 35.86 40.69
N ALA A 477 -56.80 37.16 40.43
CA ALA A 477 -56.17 38.27 41.14
C ALA A 477 -57.15 38.91 42.14
N SER A 478 -56.59 39.37 43.26
CA SER A 478 -57.18 40.13 44.39
C SER A 478 -58.23 39.37 45.23
N HIS A 479 -58.18 39.36 46.57
CA HIS A 479 -57.73 40.38 47.52
C HIS A 479 -57.29 39.77 48.86
#